data_AF-F0ZED3-F1
#
_entry.id   AF-F0ZED3-F1
#
_cell.length_a   1.000
_cell.length_b   1.000
_cell.length_c   1.000
_cell.angle_alpha   90.00
_cell.angle_beta   90.00
_cell.angle_gamma   90.00
#
_symmetry.space_group_name_H-M   'P 1'
#
loop_
_entity.id
_entity.type
_entity.pdbx_description
1 polymer ?
#
loop_
_entity_poly.entity_id
_entity_poly.type
_entity_poly.pdbx_seq_one_letter_code
_entity_poly.pdbx_strand_id
1 'polypeptide(L)'
;MANIKEEELKKYIQISLNEFETDDSEPVVDYIFGIISDDSSSLDEKKESISEFLSSMTEKDSTHFCDELIKRYKEIMEDKQVEEQIKLTNLKLEQELKIKETTQSEIVEEEAYENPYYKLSREEQKKRDALLSKYGYDEEDVDSHGDILLSDHVEKKKIEDQKMEYGLGENLNAKRIADEEKAKREKSKFEHQKKVLRDKELLEKQRRDEEKKKTTKKEKRRL
;
A
#
# COMPACT_ATOMS: atom_id res chain seq x y z
N MET A 1 22.54 15.69 -4.21
CA MET A 1 22.70 16.99 -3.55
C MET A 1 23.11 16.84 -2.08
N ALA A 2 22.66 15.79 -1.38
CA ALA A 2 23.09 15.47 0.00
C ALA A 2 24.62 15.55 0.25
N ASN A 3 25.46 14.88 -0.55
CA ASN A 3 26.92 14.91 -0.35
C ASN A 3 27.55 16.31 -0.48
N ILE A 4 26.97 17.20 -1.28
CA ILE A 4 27.52 18.55 -1.49
C ILE A 4 27.29 19.39 -0.21
N LYS A 5 26.11 19.28 0.38
CA LYS A 5 25.76 19.99 1.61
C LYS A 5 26.51 19.46 2.83
N GLU A 6 26.79 18.15 2.87
CA GLU A 6 27.63 17.55 3.91
C GLU A 6 29.09 18.03 3.82
N GLU A 7 29.66 18.13 2.62
CA GLU A 7 30.99 18.71 2.44
C GLU A 7 31.05 20.20 2.79
N GLU A 8 29.99 20.96 2.50
CA GLU A 8 29.87 22.36 2.93
C GLU A 8 29.84 22.49 4.45
N LEU A 9 29.16 21.57 5.14
CA LEU A 9 29.14 21.52 6.61
C LEU A 9 30.53 21.21 7.18
N LYS A 10 31.24 20.23 6.61
CA LYS A 10 32.62 19.92 7.02
C LYS A 10 33.58 21.09 6.80
N LYS A 11 33.48 21.77 5.65
CA LYS A 11 34.27 22.98 5.36
C LYS A 11 33.98 24.09 6.35
N TYR A 12 32.71 24.27 6.72
CA TYR A 12 32.35 25.27 7.73
C TYR A 12 32.95 24.94 9.11
N ILE A 13 32.86 23.68 9.55
CA ILE A 13 33.50 23.23 10.80
C ILE A 13 35.01 23.54 10.76
N GLN A 14 35.68 23.23 9.65
CA GLN A 14 37.12 23.49 9.50
C GLN A 14 37.47 25.00 9.56
N ILE A 15 36.67 25.86 8.93
CA ILE A 15 36.87 27.32 8.99
C ILE A 15 36.65 27.83 10.41
N SER A 16 35.60 27.37 11.08
CA SER A 16 35.31 27.78 12.46
C SER A 16 36.37 27.30 13.45
N LEU A 17 36.88 26.08 13.31
CA LEU A 17 38.00 25.59 14.14
C LEU A 17 39.27 26.43 13.96
N ASN A 18 39.55 26.88 12.74
CA ASN A 18 40.66 27.82 12.50
C ASN A 18 40.47 29.16 13.22
N GLU A 19 39.23 29.67 13.30
CA GLU A 19 38.90 30.91 14.03
C GLU A 19 39.12 30.76 15.56
N PHE A 20 38.90 29.56 16.10
CA PHE A 20 39.15 29.27 17.50
C PHE A 20 40.63 29.01 17.84
N GLU A 21 41.53 28.97 16.85
CA GLU A 21 42.95 28.55 16.99
C GLU A 21 43.09 27.11 17.53
N THR A 22 42.12 26.25 17.21
CA THR A 22 42.17 24.81 17.52
C THR A 22 42.85 24.01 16.43
N ASP A 23 43.18 22.77 16.76
CA ASP A 23 43.51 21.76 15.77
C ASP A 23 42.36 21.61 14.76
N ASP A 24 42.59 22.06 13.53
CA ASP A 24 41.68 21.97 12.39
C ASP A 24 41.89 20.68 11.59
N SER A 25 42.58 19.70 12.20
CA SER A 25 42.86 18.43 11.57
C SER A 25 41.57 17.71 11.14
N GLU A 26 41.65 17.09 9.95
CA GLU A 26 40.58 16.29 9.35
C GLU A 26 39.89 15.30 10.34
N PRO A 27 40.60 14.57 11.24
CA PRO A 27 39.93 13.70 12.21
C PRO A 27 39.09 14.45 13.25
N VAL A 28 39.44 15.69 13.62
CA VAL A 28 38.65 16.52 14.55
C VAL A 28 37.36 16.98 13.87
N VAL A 29 37.47 17.42 12.61
CA VAL A 29 36.31 17.79 11.78
C VAL A 29 35.36 16.60 11.59
N ASP A 30 35.90 15.42 11.27
CA ASP A 30 35.12 14.21 11.08
C ASP A 30 34.46 13.71 12.37
N TYR A 31 35.11 13.88 13.52
CA TYR A 31 34.53 13.55 14.82
C TYR A 31 33.34 14.45 15.15
N ILE A 32 33.49 15.77 15.01
CA ILE A 32 32.41 16.74 15.22
C ILE A 32 31.26 16.45 14.25
N PHE A 33 31.57 16.20 12.97
CA PHE A 33 30.58 15.80 11.97
C PHE A 33 29.86 14.50 12.35
N GLY A 34 30.59 13.53 12.90
CA GLY A 34 30.05 12.26 13.38
C GLY A 34 29.03 12.45 14.51
N ILE A 35 29.34 13.28 15.51
CA ILE A 35 28.41 13.61 16.60
C ILE A 35 27.12 14.25 16.06
N ILE A 36 27.28 15.17 15.11
CA ILE A 36 26.14 15.90 14.53
C ILE A 36 25.25 14.96 13.70
N SER A 37 25.88 14.07 12.95
CA SER A 37 25.20 13.13 12.05
C SER A 37 24.59 11.92 12.77
N ASP A 38 24.87 11.73 14.06
CA ASP A 38 24.33 10.62 14.83
C ASP A 38 22.85 10.82 15.14
N ASP A 39 21.95 10.10 14.47
CA ASP A 39 20.51 10.22 14.68
C ASP A 39 20.02 9.69 16.05
N SER A 40 20.89 9.08 16.85
CA SER A 40 20.52 8.49 18.15
C SER A 40 20.41 9.53 19.28
N SER A 41 21.12 10.65 19.19
CA SER A 41 21.16 11.69 20.22
C SER A 41 20.23 12.87 19.90
N SER A 42 19.69 13.49 20.96
CA SER A 42 18.92 14.72 20.80
C SER A 42 19.82 15.88 20.37
N LEU A 43 19.23 16.92 19.75
CA LEU A 43 20.00 18.08 19.30
C LEU A 43 20.66 18.84 20.45
N ASP A 44 20.06 18.83 21.64
CA ASP A 44 20.62 19.45 22.83
C ASP A 44 21.81 18.64 23.36
N GLU A 45 21.71 17.30 23.38
CA GLU A 45 22.83 16.41 23.74
C GLU A 45 24.01 16.55 22.77
N LYS A 46 23.73 16.71 21.47
CA LYS A 46 24.76 16.99 20.46
C LYS A 46 25.44 18.33 20.71
N LYS A 47 24.66 19.37 21.04
CA LYS A 47 25.19 20.69 21.41
C LYS A 47 26.14 20.59 22.59
N GLU A 48 25.71 19.91 23.64
CA GLU A 48 26.49 19.72 24.87
C GLU A 48 27.76 18.94 24.58
N SER A 49 27.68 17.84 23.83
CA SER A 49 28.84 17.00 23.48
C SER A 49 29.89 17.77 22.69
N ILE A 50 29.47 18.56 21.69
CA ILE A 50 30.38 19.39 20.89
C ILE A 50 30.94 20.53 21.73
N SER A 51 30.12 21.16 22.58
CA SER A 51 30.55 22.22 23.47
C SER A 51 31.58 21.72 24.48
N GLU A 52 31.38 20.55 25.08
CA GLU A 52 32.31 19.90 26.02
C GLU A 52 33.62 19.58 25.31
N PHE A 53 33.55 18.97 24.14
CA PHE A 53 34.72 18.67 23.32
C PHE A 53 35.53 19.93 22.97
N LEU A 54 34.88 21.00 22.50
CA LEU A 54 35.54 22.27 22.19
C LEU A 54 36.09 22.98 23.44
N SER A 55 35.42 22.86 24.58
CA SER A 55 35.92 23.42 25.85
C SER A 55 37.18 22.70 26.35
N SER A 56 37.38 21.44 25.96
CA SER A 56 38.60 20.69 26.27
C SER A 56 39.80 21.16 25.43
N MET A 57 39.54 21.74 24.26
CA MET A 57 40.57 22.22 23.32
C MET A 57 40.78 23.74 23.38
N THR A 58 39.77 24.49 23.84
CA THR A 58 39.77 25.97 23.85
C THR A 58 39.16 26.54 25.11
N GLU A 59 39.65 27.72 25.49
CA GLU A 59 39.03 28.55 26.53
C GLU A 59 38.06 29.60 25.94
N LYS A 60 37.81 29.58 24.62
CA LYS A 60 36.95 30.54 23.92
C LYS A 60 35.48 30.08 23.98
N ASP A 61 34.56 31.05 23.95
CA ASP A 61 33.13 30.78 23.96
C ASP A 61 32.69 30.14 22.62
N SER A 62 32.37 28.84 22.67
CA SER A 62 31.97 28.03 21.52
C SER A 62 30.45 27.92 21.34
N THR A 63 29.66 28.55 22.23
CA THR A 63 28.19 28.41 22.26
C THR A 63 27.53 28.87 20.96
N HIS A 64 27.97 30.01 20.42
CA HIS A 64 27.46 30.56 19.16
C HIS A 64 27.74 29.63 17.97
N PHE A 65 28.93 29.05 17.91
CA PHE A 65 29.30 28.09 16.86
C PHE A 65 28.42 26.85 16.91
N CYS A 66 28.24 26.26 18.09
CA CYS A 66 27.38 25.09 18.26
C CYS A 66 25.92 25.35 17.84
N ASP A 67 25.39 26.53 18.18
CA ASP A 67 24.03 26.94 17.78
C ASP A 67 23.89 27.11 16.26
N GLU A 68 24.86 27.75 15.62
CA GLU A 68 24.85 27.97 14.17
C GLU A 68 25.02 26.65 13.41
N LEU A 69 25.89 25.77 13.90
CA LEU A 69 26.13 24.46 13.35
C LEU A 69 24.90 23.55 13.43
N ILE A 70 24.18 23.55 14.55
CA ILE A 70 22.91 22.82 14.69
C ILE A 70 21.86 23.38 13.75
N LYS A 71 21.78 24.70 13.60
CA LYS A 71 20.84 25.34 12.69
C LYS A 71 21.09 24.90 11.24
N ARG A 72 22.34 24.94 10.79
CA ARG A 72 22.71 24.48 9.43
C ARG A 72 22.46 22.99 9.24
N TYR A 73 22.72 22.18 10.25
CA TYR A 73 22.39 20.74 10.19
C TYR A 73 20.88 20.50 10.04
N LYS A 74 20.04 21.26 10.77
CA LYS A 74 18.58 21.19 10.64
C LYS A 74 18.11 21.51 9.22
N GLU A 75 18.64 22.58 8.61
CA GLU A 75 18.32 22.97 7.24
C GLU A 75 18.67 21.85 6.25
N ILE A 76 19.83 21.21 6.41
CA ILE A 76 20.24 20.06 5.58
C ILE A 76 19.31 18.86 5.78
N MET A 77 18.88 18.59 7.01
CA MET A 77 17.96 17.49 7.34
C MET A 77 16.57 17.72 6.77
N GLU A 78 16.03 18.93 6.88
CA GLU A 78 14.73 19.30 6.29
C GLU A 78 14.75 19.11 4.77
N ASP A 79 15.83 19.55 4.11
CA ASP A 79 15.98 19.37 2.67
C ASP A 79 16.08 17.89 2.27
N LYS A 80 16.79 17.05 3.04
CA LYS A 80 16.83 15.60 2.82
C LYS A 80 15.45 14.96 2.95
N GLN A 81 14.68 15.35 3.97
CA GLN A 81 13.31 14.84 4.17
C GLN A 81 12.39 15.23 3.00
N VAL A 82 12.49 16.46 2.50
CA VAL A 82 11.72 16.92 1.34
C VAL A 82 12.11 16.12 0.09
N GLU A 83 13.41 15.92 -0.16
CA GLU A 83 13.87 15.10 -1.29
C GLU A 83 13.36 13.65 -1.21
N GLU A 84 13.38 13.04 -0.02
CA GLU A 84 12.87 11.69 0.18
C GLU A 84 11.36 11.60 -0.03
N GLN A 85 10.60 12.58 0.45
CA GLN A 85 9.17 12.62 0.20
C GLN A 85 8.85 12.74 -1.29
N ILE A 86 9.59 13.58 -2.03
CA ILE A 86 9.43 13.71 -3.48
C ILE A 86 9.76 12.39 -4.19
N LYS A 87 10.81 11.67 -3.77
CA LYS A 87 11.14 10.36 -4.33
C LYS A 87 10.03 9.34 -4.07
N LEU A 88 9.47 9.31 -2.86
CA LEU A 88 8.38 8.41 -2.49
C LEU A 88 7.09 8.73 -3.27
N THR A 89 6.77 10.00 -3.48
CA THR A 89 5.58 10.38 -4.27
C THR A 89 5.76 10.03 -5.74
N ASN A 90 6.95 10.29 -6.32
CA ASN A 90 7.25 9.91 -7.70
C ASN A 90 7.19 8.39 -7.90
N LEU A 91 7.76 7.62 -6.98
CA LEU A 91 7.74 6.15 -7.06
C LEU A 91 6.31 5.60 -6.99
N LYS A 92 5.45 6.17 -6.13
CA LYS A 92 4.02 5.81 -6.08
C LYS A 92 3.31 6.16 -7.38
N LEU A 93 3.61 7.32 -7.96
CA LEU A 93 3.01 7.76 -9.21
C LEU A 93 3.43 6.88 -10.39
N GLU A 94 4.70 6.49 -10.46
CA GLU A 94 5.21 5.52 -11.45
C GLU A 94 4.54 4.15 -11.31
N GLN A 95 4.37 3.67 -10.08
CA GLN A 95 3.65 2.41 -9.84
C GLN A 95 2.18 2.51 -10.28
N GLU A 96 1.51 3.61 -9.98
CA GLU A 96 0.12 3.82 -10.39
C GLU A 96 -0.02 3.91 -11.92
N LEU A 97 0.90 4.60 -12.60
CA LEU A 97 0.93 4.66 -14.07
C LEU A 97 1.16 3.29 -14.68
N LYS A 98 2.09 2.50 -14.12
CA LYS A 98 2.38 1.16 -14.61
C LYS A 98 1.18 0.22 -14.45
N ILE A 99 0.47 0.31 -13.33
CA ILE A 99 -0.77 -0.45 -13.10
C ILE A 99 -1.84 -0.03 -14.11
N LYS A 100 -2.00 1.28 -14.36
CA LYS A 100 -2.97 1.77 -15.36
C LYS A 100 -2.63 1.26 -16.75
N GLU A 101 -1.37 1.34 -17.17
CA GLU A 101 -0.92 0.81 -18.46
C GLU A 101 -1.20 -0.69 -18.59
N THR A 102 -0.86 -1.51 -17.58
CA THR A 102 -1.12 -2.96 -17.64
C THR A 102 -2.61 -3.27 -17.70
N THR A 103 -3.42 -2.59 -16.88
CA THR A 103 -4.88 -2.80 -16.91
C THR A 103 -5.48 -2.36 -18.25
N GLN A 104 -4.98 -1.29 -18.85
CA GLN A 104 -5.46 -0.82 -20.14
C GLN A 104 -5.03 -1.78 -21.26
N SER A 105 -3.81 -2.33 -21.22
CA SER A 105 -3.40 -3.35 -22.18
C SER A 105 -4.21 -4.63 -22.05
N GLU A 106 -4.53 -5.07 -20.83
CA GLU A 106 -5.37 -6.26 -20.60
C GLU A 106 -6.79 -6.05 -21.13
N ILE A 107 -7.40 -4.88 -20.88
CA ILE A 107 -8.72 -4.55 -21.41
C ILE A 107 -8.71 -4.52 -22.94
N VAL A 108 -7.68 -3.92 -23.54
CA VAL A 108 -7.55 -3.87 -25.01
C VAL A 108 -7.32 -5.27 -25.60
N GLU A 109 -6.56 -6.14 -24.93
CA GLU A 109 -6.37 -7.54 -25.33
C GLU A 109 -7.66 -8.36 -25.19
N GLU A 110 -8.43 -8.18 -24.11
CA GLU A 110 -9.74 -8.82 -23.93
C GLU A 110 -10.76 -8.34 -24.96
N GLU A 111 -10.81 -7.03 -25.25
CA GLU A 111 -11.69 -6.47 -26.27
C GLU A 111 -11.28 -6.88 -27.70
N ALA A 112 -9.98 -7.04 -27.96
CA ALA A 112 -9.47 -7.53 -29.23
C ALA A 112 -9.56 -9.06 -29.36
N TYR A 113 -9.74 -9.79 -28.25
CA TYR A 113 -9.89 -11.24 -28.25
C TYR A 113 -11.27 -11.64 -28.77
N GLU A 114 -11.38 -11.76 -30.08
CA GLU A 114 -12.53 -12.42 -30.70
C GLU A 114 -12.38 -13.94 -30.56
N ASN A 115 -13.19 -14.56 -29.71
CA ASN A 115 -13.17 -16.01 -29.52
C ASN A 115 -13.33 -16.73 -30.89
N PRO A 116 -12.33 -17.52 -31.31
CA PRO A 116 -12.30 -18.13 -32.65
C PRO A 116 -13.47 -19.09 -32.87
N TYR A 117 -14.13 -19.58 -31.80
CA TYR A 117 -15.37 -20.37 -31.89
C TYR A 117 -16.47 -19.63 -32.65
N TYR A 118 -16.63 -18.31 -32.46
CA TYR A 118 -17.68 -17.53 -33.12
C TYR A 118 -17.37 -17.24 -34.59
N LYS A 119 -16.13 -17.48 -35.06
CA LYS A 119 -15.75 -17.36 -36.47
C LYS A 119 -15.95 -18.65 -37.28
N LEU A 120 -16.17 -19.79 -36.62
CA LEU A 120 -16.42 -21.08 -37.29
C LEU A 120 -17.83 -21.16 -37.87
N SER A 121 -17.97 -21.90 -38.98
CA SER A 121 -19.28 -22.22 -39.54
C SER A 121 -20.06 -23.14 -38.58
N ARG A 122 -21.39 -23.10 -38.66
CA ARG A 122 -22.30 -23.89 -37.80
C ARG A 122 -22.04 -25.40 -37.87
N GLU A 123 -21.60 -25.89 -39.03
CA GLU A 123 -21.24 -27.30 -39.20
C GLU A 123 -19.90 -27.65 -38.54
N GLU A 124 -18.95 -26.72 -38.53
CA GLU A 124 -17.64 -26.91 -37.93
C GLU A 124 -17.69 -26.79 -36.41
N GLN A 125 -18.51 -25.87 -35.88
CA GLN A 125 -18.84 -25.80 -34.45
C GLN A 125 -19.41 -27.13 -33.96
N LYS A 126 -20.40 -27.68 -34.68
CA LYS A 126 -21.02 -28.97 -34.32
C LYS A 126 -20.03 -30.14 -34.34
N LYS A 127 -19.09 -30.16 -35.29
CA LYS A 127 -18.02 -31.17 -35.35
C LYS A 127 -17.03 -31.03 -34.20
N ARG A 128 -16.64 -29.79 -33.87
CA ARG A 128 -15.78 -29.49 -32.72
C ARG A 128 -16.44 -29.93 -31.42
N ASP A 129 -17.71 -29.60 -31.21
CA ASP A 129 -18.45 -29.95 -30.00
C ASP A 129 -18.66 -31.46 -29.88
N ALA A 130 -18.90 -32.16 -30.99
CA ALA A 130 -18.96 -33.62 -31.01
C ALA A 130 -17.60 -34.26 -30.69
N LEU A 131 -16.49 -33.64 -31.10
CA LEU A 131 -15.14 -34.11 -30.82
C LEU A 131 -14.75 -33.84 -29.35
N LEU A 132 -15.09 -32.66 -28.83
CA LEU A 132 -14.98 -32.33 -27.41
C LEU A 132 -15.87 -33.23 -26.54
N SER A 133 -17.07 -33.59 -26.96
CA SER A 133 -17.91 -34.53 -26.20
C SER A 133 -17.36 -35.96 -26.21
N LYS A 134 -16.59 -36.33 -27.23
CA LYS A 134 -16.03 -37.69 -27.37
C LYS A 134 -14.69 -37.87 -26.65
N TYR A 135 -13.90 -36.80 -26.53
CA TYR A 135 -12.54 -36.84 -26.01
C TYR A 135 -12.26 -35.81 -24.91
N GLY A 136 -13.20 -34.91 -24.65
CA GLY A 136 -13.19 -34.06 -23.48
C GLY A 136 -13.42 -34.95 -22.27
N TYR A 137 -12.42 -35.01 -21.42
CA TYR A 137 -12.56 -35.58 -20.10
C TYR A 137 -13.41 -34.58 -19.31
N ASP A 138 -14.58 -35.02 -18.85
CA ASP A 138 -15.25 -34.33 -17.74
C ASP A 138 -14.24 -34.38 -16.59
N GLU A 139 -13.84 -33.23 -16.07
CA GLU A 139 -12.95 -33.18 -14.90
C GLU A 139 -13.63 -33.98 -13.79
N GLU A 140 -13.07 -35.16 -13.47
CA GLU A 140 -13.59 -36.02 -12.42
C GLU A 140 -13.50 -35.23 -11.11
N ASP A 141 -14.64 -35.04 -10.43
CA ASP A 141 -14.70 -34.37 -9.13
C ASP A 141 -13.75 -35.09 -8.16
N VAL A 142 -12.58 -34.48 -7.93
CA VAL A 142 -11.57 -34.95 -6.98
C VAL A 142 -11.87 -34.38 -5.60
N ASP A 143 -11.72 -35.21 -4.57
CA ASP A 143 -11.89 -34.77 -3.20
C ASP A 143 -10.70 -33.91 -2.70
N SER A 144 -10.80 -33.37 -1.48
CA SER A 144 -9.74 -32.54 -0.88
C SER A 144 -8.40 -33.27 -0.63
N HIS A 145 -8.32 -34.58 -0.86
CA HIS A 145 -7.10 -35.39 -0.74
C HIS A 145 -6.58 -35.86 -2.12
N GLY A 146 -7.25 -35.49 -3.21
CA GLY A 146 -6.83 -35.80 -4.58
C GLY A 146 -7.24 -37.20 -5.06
N ASP A 147 -8.14 -37.89 -4.35
CA ASP A 147 -8.67 -39.18 -4.77
C ASP A 147 -9.88 -39.00 -5.69
N ILE A 148 -9.91 -39.76 -6.79
CA ILE A 148 -11.01 -39.77 -7.77
C ILE A 148 -12.24 -40.39 -7.11
N LEU A 149 -13.32 -39.62 -6.97
CA LEU A 149 -14.60 -40.13 -6.48
C LEU A 149 -15.26 -41.00 -7.56
N LEU A 150 -14.93 -42.29 -7.56
CA LEU A 150 -15.62 -43.27 -8.40
C LEU A 150 -17.04 -43.46 -7.86
N SER A 151 -18.01 -42.77 -8.45
CA SER A 151 -19.42 -42.94 -8.13
C SER A 151 -19.86 -44.35 -8.56
N ASP A 152 -20.06 -45.21 -7.56
CA ASP A 152 -20.48 -46.59 -7.73
C ASP A 152 -21.74 -46.71 -8.60
N HIS A 153 -21.74 -47.73 -9.46
CA HIS A 153 -22.69 -48.06 -10.53
C HIS A 153 -24.16 -48.32 -10.12
N VAL A 154 -24.75 -47.51 -9.23
CA VAL A 154 -26.16 -47.61 -8.83
C VAL A 154 -27.07 -46.66 -9.63
N GLU A 155 -26.50 -45.71 -10.37
CA GLU A 155 -27.29 -44.68 -11.08
C GLU A 155 -27.83 -45.11 -12.45
N LYS A 156 -27.36 -46.23 -13.03
CA LYS A 156 -27.84 -46.66 -14.37
C LYS A 156 -29.35 -46.95 -14.43
N LYS A 157 -30.01 -47.27 -13.31
CA LYS A 157 -31.48 -47.39 -13.26
C LYS A 157 -32.21 -46.07 -12.96
N LYS A 158 -31.56 -45.07 -12.38
CA LYS A 158 -32.14 -43.71 -12.25
C LYS A 158 -32.00 -42.89 -13.52
N ILE A 159 -31.00 -43.20 -14.36
CA ILE A 159 -30.74 -42.50 -15.63
C ILE A 159 -31.85 -42.75 -16.66
N GLU A 160 -32.55 -43.90 -16.66
CA GLU A 160 -33.68 -44.11 -17.58
C GLU A 160 -34.93 -43.30 -17.18
N ASP A 161 -35.23 -43.18 -15.88
CA ASP A 161 -36.31 -42.30 -15.40
C ASP A 161 -35.95 -40.82 -15.59
N GLN A 162 -34.69 -40.43 -15.38
CA GLN A 162 -34.22 -39.06 -15.67
C GLN A 162 -34.17 -38.76 -17.17
N LYS A 163 -33.88 -39.73 -18.05
CA LYS A 163 -33.93 -39.52 -19.51
C LYS A 163 -35.33 -39.24 -20.03
N MET A 164 -36.39 -39.75 -19.37
CA MET A 164 -37.76 -39.34 -19.68
C MET A 164 -38.08 -37.93 -19.17
N GLU A 165 -37.40 -37.46 -18.11
CA GLU A 165 -37.54 -36.09 -17.60
C GLU A 165 -36.78 -35.06 -18.46
N TYR A 166 -35.63 -35.42 -19.03
CA TYR A 166 -34.82 -34.58 -19.93
C TYR A 166 -35.49 -34.25 -21.29
N GLY A 167 -36.61 -34.89 -21.63
CA GLY A 167 -37.43 -34.55 -22.81
C GLY A 167 -38.38 -33.36 -22.60
N LEU A 168 -38.57 -32.93 -21.35
CA LEU A 168 -39.37 -31.76 -20.98
C LEU A 168 -38.40 -30.70 -20.47
N GLY A 169 -38.12 -29.69 -21.31
CA GLY A 169 -37.20 -28.61 -20.95
C GLY A 169 -37.52 -28.04 -19.57
N GLU A 170 -36.54 -28.09 -18.66
CA GLU A 170 -36.72 -27.63 -17.29
C GLU A 170 -37.26 -26.18 -17.26
N ASN A 171 -38.24 -25.93 -16.40
CA ASN A 171 -38.83 -24.60 -16.26
C ASN A 171 -37.85 -23.63 -15.58
N LEU A 172 -37.05 -22.93 -16.38
CA LEU A 172 -36.06 -21.95 -15.96
C LEU A 172 -36.67 -20.71 -15.27
N ASN A 173 -37.99 -20.49 -15.37
CA ASN A 173 -38.63 -19.33 -14.76
C ASN A 173 -38.62 -19.42 -13.22
N ALA A 174 -38.80 -20.63 -12.66
CA ALA A 174 -38.76 -20.83 -11.21
C ALA A 174 -37.36 -20.57 -10.63
N LYS A 175 -36.31 -21.06 -11.32
CA LYS A 175 -34.91 -20.81 -10.95
C LYS A 175 -34.58 -19.31 -11.03
N ARG A 176 -34.99 -18.62 -12.11
CA ARG A 176 -34.79 -17.18 -12.27
C ARG A 176 -35.47 -16.35 -11.16
N ILE A 177 -36.70 -16.71 -10.75
CA ILE A 177 -37.40 -16.00 -9.67
C ILE A 177 -36.70 -16.22 -8.33
N ALA A 178 -36.23 -17.44 -8.04
CA ALA A 178 -35.50 -17.74 -6.82
C ALA A 178 -34.16 -16.99 -6.74
N ASP A 179 -33.42 -16.91 -7.85
CA ASP A 179 -32.15 -16.19 -7.93
C ASP A 179 -32.36 -14.68 -7.77
N GLU A 180 -33.42 -14.12 -8.37
CA GLU A 180 -33.74 -12.70 -8.25
C GLU A 180 -34.16 -12.33 -6.80
N GLU A 181 -34.92 -13.19 -6.13
CA GLU A 181 -35.29 -12.99 -4.72
C GLU A 181 -34.06 -13.07 -3.79
N LYS A 182 -33.16 -14.04 -4.04
CA LYS A 182 -31.91 -14.17 -3.29
C LYS A 182 -31.01 -12.95 -3.48
N ALA A 183 -30.86 -12.48 -4.72
CA ALA A 183 -30.10 -11.27 -5.04
C ALA A 183 -30.70 -10.01 -4.38
N LYS A 184 -32.03 -9.87 -4.33
CA LYS A 184 -32.69 -8.76 -3.62
C LYS A 184 -32.42 -8.81 -2.11
N ARG A 185 -32.47 -10.01 -1.51
CA ARG A 185 -32.18 -10.21 -0.08
C ARG A 185 -30.73 -9.88 0.27
N GLU A 186 -29.79 -10.27 -0.57
CA GLU A 186 -28.36 -9.97 -0.38
C GLU A 186 -28.05 -8.47 -0.55
N LYS A 187 -28.64 -7.81 -1.57
CA LYS A 187 -28.52 -6.35 -1.75
C LYS A 187 -29.05 -5.58 -0.55
N SER A 188 -30.22 -5.97 -0.03
CA SER A 188 -30.79 -5.32 1.16
C SER A 188 -29.92 -5.49 2.41
N LYS A 189 -29.33 -6.68 2.62
CA LYS A 189 -28.36 -6.91 3.70
C LYS A 189 -27.12 -6.03 3.56
N PHE A 190 -26.58 -5.93 2.35
CA PHE A 190 -25.41 -5.10 2.06
C PHE A 190 -25.69 -3.61 2.28
N GLU A 191 -26.83 -3.11 1.80
CA GLU A 191 -27.25 -1.71 2.00
C GLU A 191 -27.46 -1.39 3.48
N HIS A 192 -28.08 -2.31 4.24
CA HIS A 192 -28.24 -2.15 5.68
C HIS A 192 -26.89 -2.08 6.40
N GLN A 193 -25.97 -3.00 6.11
CA GLN A 193 -24.62 -2.97 6.67
C GLN A 193 -23.88 -1.67 6.32
N LYS A 194 -23.98 -1.20 5.06
CA LYS A 194 -23.40 0.06 4.61
C LYS A 194 -24.01 1.28 5.32
N LYS A 195 -25.31 1.25 5.64
CA LYS A 195 -25.96 2.30 6.42
C LYS A 195 -25.50 2.28 7.88
N VAL A 196 -25.45 1.12 8.52
CA VAL A 196 -24.95 0.96 9.90
C VAL A 196 -23.51 1.46 10.04
N LEU A 197 -22.63 1.14 9.06
CA LEU A 197 -21.26 1.61 9.07
C LEU A 197 -21.16 3.15 8.94
N ARG A 198 -21.93 3.75 8.03
CA ARG A 198 -22.00 5.21 7.90
C ARG A 198 -22.53 5.89 9.16
N ASP A 199 -23.58 5.35 9.76
CA ASP A 199 -24.17 5.90 10.98
C ASP A 199 -23.18 5.78 12.15
N LYS A 200 -22.44 4.67 12.24
CA LYS A 200 -21.38 4.47 13.25
C LYS A 200 -20.24 5.48 13.08
N GLU A 201 -19.78 5.71 11.85
CA GLU A 201 -18.71 6.66 11.55
C GLU A 201 -19.13 8.12 11.85
N LEU A 202 -20.37 8.49 11.51
CA LEU A 202 -20.91 9.81 11.82
C LEU A 202 -21.02 10.05 13.34
N LEU A 203 -21.45 9.04 14.09
CA LEU A 203 -21.59 9.12 15.55
C LEU A 203 -20.22 9.23 16.23
N GLU A 204 -19.21 8.50 15.73
CA GLU A 204 -17.84 8.61 16.21
C GLU A 204 -17.21 9.97 15.88
N LYS A 205 -17.48 10.51 14.69
CA LYS A 205 -17.05 11.84 14.28
C LYS A 205 -17.67 12.93 15.17
N GLN A 206 -18.96 12.84 15.46
CA GLN A 206 -19.64 13.74 16.40
C GLN A 206 -19.03 13.65 17.80
N ARG A 207 -18.74 12.43 18.30
CA ARG A 207 -18.12 12.23 19.61
C ARG A 207 -16.73 12.89 19.68
N ARG A 208 -15.91 12.73 18.64
CA ARG A 208 -14.59 13.39 18.53
C ARG A 208 -14.70 14.91 18.52
N ASP A 209 -15.67 15.47 17.81
CA ASP A 209 -15.86 16.92 17.74
C ASP A 209 -16.39 17.50 19.06
N GLU A 210 -17.24 16.76 19.79
CA GLU A 210 -17.67 17.14 21.15
C GLU A 210 -16.53 17.09 22.17
N GLU A 211 -15.68 16.06 22.12
CA GLU A 211 -14.50 15.95 22.98
C GLU A 211 -13.54 17.12 22.74
N LYS A 212 -13.26 17.48 21.48
CA LYS A 212 -12.43 18.65 21.12
C LYS A 212 -13.05 19.99 21.57
N LYS A 213 -14.38 20.12 21.53
CA LYS A 213 -15.08 21.33 22.04
C LYS A 213 -15.11 21.41 23.57
N LYS A 214 -15.08 20.28 24.28
CA LYS A 214 -15.00 20.21 25.75
C LYS A 214 -13.61 20.54 26.28
N THR A 215 -12.55 20.12 25.59
CA THR A 215 -11.16 20.42 25.99
C THR A 215 -10.83 21.90 25.80
N THR A 216 -11.18 22.48 24.66
CA THR A 216 -10.97 23.92 24.35
C THR A 216 -11.71 24.88 25.28
N LYS A 217 -12.92 24.53 25.76
CA LYS A 217 -13.66 25.34 26.75
C LYS A 217 -13.04 25.33 28.15
N LYS A 218 -12.32 24.26 28.52
CA LYS A 218 -11.62 24.17 29.82
C LYS A 218 -10.37 25.04 29.86
N GLU A 219 -9.65 25.14 28.74
CA GLU A 219 -8.47 25.98 28.62
C GLU A 219 -8.82 27.47 28.69
N LYS A 220 -9.89 27.91 28.01
CA LYS A 220 -10.39 29.31 28.10
C LYS A 220 -10.93 29.73 29.48
N ARG A 221 -11.16 28.78 30.40
CA ARG A 221 -11.66 29.06 31.76
C ARG A 221 -10.55 29.00 32.82
N ARG A 222 -9.34 28.58 32.42
CA ARG A 222 -8.14 28.50 33.28
C ARG A 222 -7.13 29.64 33.01
N LEU A 223 -7.36 30.41 31.94
CA LEU A 223 -6.84 31.77 31.74
C LEU A 223 -7.84 32.77 32.32
#